data_AF-A0A535EP68-F1
#
_entry.id   AF-A0A535EP68-F1
#
_cell.length_a   1.000
_cell.length_b   1.000
_cell.length_c   1.000
_cell.angle_alpha   90.00
_cell.angle_beta   90.00
_cell.angle_gamma   90.00
#
_symmetry.space_group_name_H-M   'P 1'
#
loop_
_entity.id
_entity.type
_entity.pdbx_description
1 polymer ?
#
loop_
_entity_poly.entity_id
_entity_poly.type
_entity_poly.pdbx_seq_one_letter_code
_entity_poly.pdbx_strand_id
1 'polypeptide(L)' 'MTLLKVSESGQVYDVELPNLKVTRDQGGGYFVHGRGHFEFFAELDAAERKRRQLELEGGFGGRFP' A
#
# COMPACT_ATOMS: atom_id res chain seq x y z
N MET A 1 -12.89 -1.04 12.65
CA MET A 1 -13.67 -0.23 11.69
C MET A 1 -12.77 -0.11 10.47
N THR A 2 -13.16 -0.65 9.31
CA THR A 2 -12.30 -0.69 8.12
C THR A 2 -11.86 0.72 7.73
N LEU A 3 -10.57 1.03 7.83
CA LEU A 3 -10.04 2.31 7.37
C LEU A 3 -9.94 2.27 5.84
N LEU A 4 -10.84 3.02 5.20
CA LEU A 4 -10.87 3.17 3.75
C LEU A 4 -10.25 4.52 3.36
N LYS A 5 -9.40 4.52 2.34
CA LYS A 5 -8.87 5.72 1.71
C LYS A 5 -9.41 5.85 0.30
N VAL A 6 -9.69 7.08 -0.12
CA VAL A 6 -10.19 7.39 -1.47
C VAL A 6 -9.08 8.13 -2.20
N SER A 7 -8.75 7.69 -3.42
CA SER A 7 -7.82 8.42 -4.30
C SER A 7 -8.51 9.61 -4.96
N GLU A 8 -7.73 10.46 -5.63
CA GLU A 8 -8.26 11.62 -6.37
C GLU A 8 -9.18 11.21 -7.54
N SER A 9 -9.04 9.99 -8.06
CA SER A 9 -9.95 9.45 -9.09
C SER A 9 -11.27 8.90 -8.51
N GLY A 10 -11.41 8.87 -7.19
CA GLY A 10 -12.59 8.33 -6.51
C GLY A 10 -12.51 6.83 -6.23
N GLN A 11 -11.38 6.16 -6.53
CA GLN A 11 -11.19 4.75 -6.22
C GLN A 11 -10.95 4.54 -4.72
N VAL A 12 -11.57 3.51 -4.15
CA VAL A 12 -11.50 3.20 -2.72
C VAL A 12 -10.50 2.07 -2.46
N TYR A 13 -9.64 2.29 -1.47
CA TYR A 13 -8.58 1.38 -1.05
C TYR A 13 -8.73 1.02 0.42
N ASP A 14 -8.66 -0.27 0.70
CA ASP A 14 -8.59 -0.78 2.06
C ASP A 14 -7.13 -0.71 2.54
N VAL A 15 -6.88 0.11 3.56
CA VAL A 15 -5.53 0.25 4.13
C VAL A 15 -5.33 -0.64 5.35
N GLU A 16 -6.36 -1.31 5.85
CA GLU A 16 -6.26 -2.27 6.95
C GLU A 16 -5.99 -3.69 6.48
N LEU A 17 -5.75 -3.88 5.17
CA LEU A 17 -5.36 -5.18 4.64
C LEU A 17 -4.14 -5.74 5.41
N PRO A 18 -4.14 -7.04 5.76
CA PRO A 18 -3.02 -7.65 6.48
C PRO A 18 -1.75 -7.69 5.64
N ASN A 19 -1.90 -7.67 4.31
CA ASN A 19 -0.80 -7.69 3.35
C ASN A 19 -0.78 -6.36 2.58
N LEU A 20 0.43 -5.91 2.24
CA LEU A 20 0.60 -4.78 1.33
C LEU A 20 0.24 -5.21 -0.09
N LYS A 21 -0.50 -4.36 -0.79
CA LYS A 21 -0.87 -4.56 -2.20
C LYS A 21 -0.52 -3.34 -3.02
N VAL A 22 -0.17 -3.60 -4.27
CA VAL A 22 -0.05 -2.56 -5.31
C VAL A 22 -1.27 -2.68 -6.20
N THR A 23 -2.01 -1.58 -6.35
CA THR A 23 -3.21 -1.55 -7.17
C THR A 23 -3.12 -0.35 -8.12
N ARG A 24 -3.41 -0.58 -9.41
CA ARG A 24 -3.46 0.49 -10.41
C ARG A 24 -4.67 1.39 -10.15
N ASP A 25 -4.47 2.70 -10.20
CA ASP A 25 -5.55 3.69 -10.06
C ASP A 25 -6.22 4.01 -11.40
N GLN A 26 -7.52 4.33 -11.36
CA GLN A 26 -8.29 4.72 -12.54
C GLN A 26 -7.82 6.06 -13.15
N GLY A 27 -7.30 6.97 -12.34
CA GLY A 27 -6.67 8.23 -12.76
C GLY A 27 -5.24 8.06 -13.29
N GLY A 28 -4.70 6.85 -13.27
CA GLY A 28 -3.33 6.55 -13.66
C GLY A 28 -2.38 6.44 -12.45
N GLY A 29 -1.25 5.76 -12.65
CA GLY A 29 -0.34 5.41 -11.57
C GLY A 29 -0.83 4.22 -10.72
N TYR A 30 -0.22 4.06 -9.56
CA TYR A 30 -0.31 2.88 -8.71
C TYR A 30 -0.29 3.27 -7.24
N PHE A 31 -1.18 2.69 -6.43
CA PHE A 31 -1.19 2.85 -4.99
C PHE A 31 -0.64 1.61 -4.30
N VAL A 32 0.28 1.83 -3.37
CA VAL A 32 0.67 0.84 -2.34
C VAL A 32 -0.24 1.06 -1.15
N HIS A 33 -1.01 0.04 -0.78
CA HIS A 33 -1.94 0.12 0.34
C HIS A 33 -1.98 -1.17 1.18
N GLY A 34 -2.31 -1.04 2.46
CA GLY A 34 -2.38 -2.15 3.41
C GLY A 34 -1.43 -1.94 4.59
N ARG A 35 -1.66 -2.64 5.71
CA ARG A 35 -0.91 -2.50 6.96
C ARG A 35 -0.84 -1.06 7.49
N GLY A 36 -1.86 -0.24 7.22
CA GLY A 36 -1.90 1.18 7.54
C GLY A 36 -1.16 2.08 6.55
N HIS A 37 -0.50 1.53 5.52
CA HIS A 37 0.14 2.30 4.46
C HIS A 37 -0.85 2.67 3.35
N PHE A 38 -0.64 3.85 2.78
CA PHE A 38 -1.36 4.36 1.61
C PHE A 38 -0.49 5.40 0.89
N GLU A 39 0.18 4.98 -0.17
CA GLU A 39 1.14 5.82 -0.91
C GLU A 39 0.92 5.69 -2.41
N PHE A 40 1.00 6.81 -3.14
CA PHE A 40 0.86 6.89 -4.59
C PHE A 40 2.22 6.87 -5.31
N PHE A 41 2.27 6.20 -6.45
CA PHE A 41 3.41 6.13 -7.34
C PHE A 41 2.98 6.27 -8.79
N ALA A 42 3.70 7.06 -9.57
CA ALA A 42 3.44 7.21 -11.01
C ALA A 42 3.78 5.93 -11.80
N GLU A 43 4.79 5.17 -11.36
CA GLU A 43 5.30 3.98 -12.05
C GLU A 43 5.12 2.71 -11.21
N LEU A 44 4.83 1.59 -11.90
CA LEU A 44 4.64 0.28 -11.25
C LEU A 44 5.91 -0.17 -10.52
N ASP A 45 7.06 0.01 -11.14
CA ASP A 45 8.33 -0.46 -10.60
C ASP A 45 8.66 0.26 -9.27
N ALA A 46 8.37 1.57 -9.19
CA ALA A 46 8.52 2.33 -7.96
C ALA A 46 7.58 1.83 -6.85
N ALA A 47 6.31 1.54 -7.18
CA ALA A 47 5.33 0.99 -6.25
C ALA A 47 5.74 -0.39 -5.72
N GLU A 48 6.21 -1.28 -6.60
CA GLU A 48 6.65 -2.63 -6.25
C GLU A 48 7.89 -2.60 -5.35
N ARG A 49 8.88 -1.73 -5.65
CA ARG A 49 10.06 -1.54 -4.80
C ARG A 49 9.66 -1.07 -3.40
N LYS A 50 8.73 -0.11 -3.30
CA LYS A 50 8.24 0.37 -2.00
C LYS A 50 7.47 -0.72 -1.26
N ARG A 51 6.58 -1.47 -1.94
CA ARG A 51 5.87 -2.62 -1.35
C ARG A 51 6.87 -3.58 -0.71
N ARG A 52 7.88 -4.00 -1.47
CA ARG A 52 8.90 -4.94 -1.01
C ARG A 52 9.71 -4.39 0.17
N GLN A 53 10.06 -3.10 0.15
CA GLN A 53 10.73 -2.45 1.28
C GLN A 53 9.86 -2.51 2.54
N LEU A 54 8.59 -2.11 2.45
CA LEU A 54 7.64 -2.11 3.57
C LEU A 54 7.34 -3.54 4.08
N GLU A 55 7.32 -4.53 3.18
CA GLU A 55 7.20 -5.94 3.56
C GLU A 55 8.40 -6.41 4.39
N LEU A 56 9.62 -6.00 4.03
CA LEU A 56 10.84 -6.30 4.78
C LEU A 56 10.87 -5.59 6.13
N GLU A 57 10.53 -4.29 6.17
CA GLU A 57 10.46 -3.49 7.41
C GLU A 57 9.43 -4.06 8.39
N GLY A 58 8.28 -4.45 7.86
CA GLY A 58 7.22 -5.06 8.64
C GLY A 58 7.46 -6.53 9.03
N GLY A 59 8.46 -7.21 8.46
CA GLY A 59 8.93 -8.54 8.87
C GLY A 59 9.89 -8.50 10.07
N PHE A 60 10.54 -7.36 10.31
CA PHE A 60 11.40 -7.12 11.48
C PHE A 60 10.65 -6.69 12.75
N GLY A 61 9.32 -6.60 12.70
CA GLY A 61 8.46 -6.35 13.86
C GLY A 61 8.10 -7.59 14.68
N GLY A 62 8.65 -8.76 14.33
CA GLY A 62 8.61 -9.95 15.17
C GLY A 62 9.40 -9.69 16.45
N ARG A 63 8.69 -9.25 17.49
CA ARG A 63 9.05 -9.25 18.90
C ARG A 63 10.26 -10.16 19.19
N PHE A 64 11.44 -9.57 19.31
CA PHE A 64 12.55 -10.25 19.99
C PHE A 64 12.11 -10.49 21.45
N PRO A 65 12.29 -11.70 21.99
CA PRO A 65 11.95 -12.02 23.38
C PRO A 65 12.78 -11.21 24.38
#